data_AF-A0A9D4SP91-F1
#
_entry.id   AF-A0A9D4SP91-F1
#
_cell.length_a   1.000
_cell.length_b   1.000
_cell.length_c   1.000
_cell.angle_alpha   90.00
_cell.angle_beta   90.00
_cell.angle_gamma   90.00
#
_symmetry.space_group_name_H-M   'P 1'
#
loop_
_entity.id
_entity.type
_entity.pdbx_description
1 polymer ?
#
loop_
_entity_poly.entity_id
_entity_poly.type
_entity_poly.pdbx_seq_one_letter_code
_entity_poly.pdbx_strand_id
1 'polypeptide(L)'
;MTENAPGATWHSTFDDLGSDHKILVTHIRRANDEIQSSNQTKRLVDWDKFREIRRQSTSPPTSNIKSWCENVISNVREATQVMAADILLDRLDRKLMHLWQAKESLQARWRKQRHQRGLRKKIAQLNKDIEAYCRQLNEQQWEEICRDMDRQLGAS
;
A
#
# COMPACT_ATOMS: atom_id res chain seq x y z
N MET A 1 25.80 4.68 -15.90
CA MET A 1 25.84 6.12 -16.22
C MET A 1 24.69 6.79 -15.51
N THR A 2 24.97 7.70 -14.57
CA THR A 2 23.99 8.57 -13.91
C THR A 2 24.62 9.95 -13.82
N GLU A 3 24.53 10.72 -14.91
CA GLU A 3 25.18 12.03 -15.04
C GLU A 3 24.53 13.13 -14.17
N ASN A 4 23.30 12.91 -13.66
CA ASN A 4 22.51 13.95 -12.96
C ASN A 4 22.11 13.62 -11.52
N ALA A 5 22.65 12.56 -10.90
CA ALA A 5 22.32 12.17 -9.53
C ALA A 5 23.54 11.56 -8.80
N PRO A 6 24.45 12.39 -8.24
CA PRO A 6 25.58 11.90 -7.47
C PRO A 6 25.07 11.15 -6.23
N GLY A 7 25.37 9.86 -6.12
CA GLY A 7 24.90 8.99 -5.03
C GLY A 7 23.67 8.12 -5.35
N ALA A 8 23.19 8.14 -6.59
CA ALA A 8 22.18 7.18 -7.03
C ALA A 8 22.78 5.76 -7.05
N THR A 9 22.22 4.86 -6.23
CA THR A 9 22.55 3.44 -6.28
C THR A 9 21.36 2.70 -6.83
N TRP A 10 21.59 1.74 -7.72
CA TRP A 10 20.53 0.86 -8.20
C TRP A 10 20.88 -0.57 -7.81
N HIS A 11 19.87 -1.36 -7.50
CA HIS A 11 20.04 -2.79 -7.37
C HIS A 11 18.87 -3.51 -8.02
N SER A 12 19.18 -4.66 -8.63
CA SER A 12 18.13 -5.57 -9.06
C SER A 12 17.49 -6.19 -7.82
N THR A 13 16.17 -6.12 -7.73
CA THR A 13 15.44 -6.86 -6.69
C THR A 13 15.44 -8.36 -6.98
N PHE A 14 15.70 -8.75 -8.24
CA PHE A 14 15.50 -10.10 -8.75
C PHE A 14 14.07 -10.64 -8.59
N ASP A 15 13.14 -9.80 -8.15
CA ASP A 15 11.75 -10.15 -7.97
C ASP A 15 11.06 -10.13 -9.33
N ASP A 16 10.40 -11.24 -9.64
CA ASP A 16 9.35 -11.31 -10.63
C ASP A 16 8.03 -11.29 -9.87
N LEU A 17 7.11 -10.38 -10.21
CA LEU A 17 5.74 -10.44 -9.70
C LEU A 17 4.94 -11.52 -10.46
N GLY A 18 5.55 -12.68 -10.69
CA GLY A 18 4.98 -13.76 -11.51
C GLY A 18 5.15 -13.60 -13.03
N SER A 19 5.86 -12.58 -13.51
CA SER A 19 6.21 -12.40 -14.94
C SER A 19 7.71 -12.63 -15.21
N ASP A 20 8.13 -12.60 -16.46
CA ASP A 20 9.56 -12.65 -16.83
C ASP A 20 10.29 -11.32 -16.58
N HIS A 21 9.57 -10.27 -16.17
CA HIS A 21 10.13 -8.94 -15.92
C HIS A 21 10.80 -8.88 -14.54
N LYS A 22 11.91 -8.13 -14.45
CA LYS A 22 12.68 -7.95 -13.21
C LYS A 22 12.57 -6.52 -12.71
N ILE A 23 12.16 -6.37 -11.45
CA ILE A 23 12.04 -5.05 -10.84
C ILE A 23 13.44 -4.53 -10.50
N LEU A 24 13.76 -3.35 -11.01
CA LEU A 24 14.94 -2.58 -10.60
C LEU A 24 14.51 -1.53 -9.57
N VAL A 25 15.27 -1.42 -8.49
CA VAL A 25 15.07 -0.35 -7.51
C VAL A 25 16.25 0.59 -7.60
N THR A 26 15.95 1.88 -7.74
CA THR A 26 16.94 2.96 -7.77
C THR A 26 16.75 3.80 -6.51
N HIS A 27 17.75 3.81 -5.65
CA HIS A 27 17.84 4.66 -4.47
C HIS A 27 18.57 5.94 -4.84
N ILE A 28 17.88 7.06 -4.78
CA ILE A 28 18.47 8.39 -4.93
C ILE A 28 18.53 8.98 -3.52
N ARG A 29 19.74 9.08 -2.95
CA ARG A 29 19.92 9.70 -1.64
C ARG A 29 19.70 11.21 -1.75
N ARG A 30 18.79 11.74 -0.94
CA ARG A 30 18.67 13.19 -0.73
C ARG A 30 19.59 13.57 0.42
N ALA A 31 20.30 14.69 0.31
CA ALA A 31 21.35 15.10 1.26
C ALA A 31 20.89 15.25 2.75
N ASN A 32 19.59 15.14 3.05
CA ASN A 32 19.01 15.32 4.38
C ASN A 32 18.30 14.06 4.96
N ASP A 33 18.46 12.87 4.36
CA ASP A 33 17.67 11.68 4.75
C ASP A 33 18.09 11.02 6.09
N GLU A 34 19.31 11.25 6.59
CA GLU A 34 19.79 10.62 7.83
C GLU A 34 19.09 11.14 9.10
N ILE A 35 18.38 12.26 9.03
CA ILE A 35 17.73 12.91 10.20
C ILE A 35 16.27 12.44 10.40
N GLN A 36 15.62 11.80 9.41
CA GLN A 36 14.17 11.56 9.44
C GLN A 36 13.71 10.12 9.71
N SER A 37 14.61 9.13 9.75
CA SER A 37 14.21 7.72 9.70
C SER A 37 13.68 7.13 11.02
N SER A 38 13.88 7.77 12.18
CA SER A 38 13.56 7.11 13.47
C SER A 38 12.17 7.42 14.04
N ASN A 39 11.44 8.40 13.50
CA ASN A 39 10.13 8.85 14.03
C ASN A 39 9.08 9.10 12.92
N GLN A 40 9.07 8.28 11.88
CA GLN A 40 8.17 8.50 10.74
C GLN A 40 6.71 8.15 11.08
N THR A 41 5.96 9.15 11.55
CA THR A 41 4.50 9.10 11.54
C THR A 41 4.00 9.05 10.10
N LYS A 42 3.23 8.03 9.73
CA LYS A 42 2.67 7.92 8.38
C LYS A 42 1.28 8.55 8.33
N ARG A 43 1.00 9.26 7.24
CA ARG A 43 -0.31 9.88 6.99
C ARG A 43 -1.18 8.88 6.24
N LEU A 44 -2.32 8.53 6.82
CA LEU A 44 -3.33 7.71 6.17
C LEU A 44 -4.60 8.54 6.00
N VAL A 45 -5.11 8.61 4.77
CA VAL A 45 -6.40 9.23 4.51
C VAL A 45 -7.49 8.21 4.80
N ASP A 46 -8.39 8.54 5.73
CA ASP A 46 -9.61 7.78 5.97
C ASP A 46 -10.64 8.16 4.89
N TRP A 47 -10.73 7.33 3.84
CA TRP A 47 -11.61 7.58 2.71
C TRP A 47 -13.10 7.51 3.07
N ASP A 48 -13.47 6.78 4.13
CA ASP A 48 -14.85 6.70 4.59
C ASP A 48 -15.26 7.98 5.32
N LYS A 49 -14.38 8.47 6.20
CA LYS A 49 -14.55 9.79 6.82
C LYS A 49 -14.58 10.90 5.77
N PHE A 50 -13.71 10.84 4.75
CA PHE A 50 -13.73 11.79 3.64
C PHE A 50 -15.07 11.79 2.88
N ARG A 51 -15.61 10.59 2.58
CA ARG A 51 -16.90 10.43 1.91
C ARG A 51 -18.03 11.00 2.77
N GLU A 52 -17.99 10.81 4.08
CA GLU A 52 -18.98 11.35 5.00
C GLU A 52 -18.94 12.87 5.10
N ILE A 53 -17.75 13.46 5.24
CA ILE A 53 -17.54 14.92 5.21
C ILE A 53 -18.12 15.51 3.91
N ARG A 54 -17.90 14.84 2.77
CA ARG A 54 -18.45 15.27 1.48
C ARG A 54 -19.95 15.07 1.32
N ARG A 55 -20.56 14.08 1.98
CA ARG A 55 -22.02 13.92 2.01
C ARG A 55 -22.69 15.00 2.85
N GLN A 56 -22.06 15.40 3.95
CA GLN A 56 -22.59 16.41 4.87
C GLN A 56 -22.32 17.86 4.40
N SER A 57 -21.24 18.08 3.65
CA SER A 57 -20.97 19.38 3.02
C SER A 57 -21.89 19.56 1.81
N THR A 58 -23.02 20.22 2.05
CA THR A 58 -23.88 20.77 1.00
C THR A 58 -23.11 21.86 0.27
N SER A 59 -22.33 21.49 -0.73
CA SER A 59 -21.59 22.46 -1.54
C SER A 59 -22.55 23.19 -2.49
N PRO A 60 -22.53 24.54 -2.53
CA PRO A 60 -23.28 25.30 -3.54
C PRO A 60 -22.77 25.00 -4.97
N PRO A 61 -23.55 25.33 -6.03
CA PRO A 61 -23.17 25.03 -7.40
C PRO A 61 -21.79 25.60 -7.71
N THR A 62 -20.92 24.79 -8.29
CA THR A 62 -19.50 25.11 -8.52
C THR A 62 -19.35 26.26 -9.51
N SER A 63 -19.38 27.49 -9.01
CA SER A 63 -19.12 28.67 -9.83
C SER A 63 -17.62 28.94 -10.04
N ASN A 64 -16.75 28.29 -9.25
CA ASN A 64 -15.29 28.47 -9.35
C ASN A 64 -14.55 27.15 -9.04
N ILE A 65 -13.77 26.66 -10.01
CA ILE A 65 -13.00 25.41 -9.90
C ILE A 65 -11.90 25.49 -8.84
N LYS A 66 -11.34 26.68 -8.62
CA LYS A 66 -10.21 26.88 -7.71
C LYS A 66 -10.64 26.72 -6.25
N SER A 67 -11.77 27.32 -5.88
CA SER A 67 -12.36 27.17 -4.54
C SER A 67 -12.86 25.75 -4.29
N TRP A 68 -13.33 25.05 -5.33
CA TRP A 68 -13.68 23.64 -5.23
C TRP A 68 -12.45 22.76 -4.96
N CYS A 69 -11.34 22.97 -5.68
CA CYS A 69 -10.08 22.26 -5.42
C CYS A 69 -9.57 22.52 -4.01
N GLU A 70 -9.63 23.75 -3.53
CA GLU A 70 -9.24 24.12 -2.15
C GLU A 70 -10.11 23.41 -1.11
N ASN A 71 -11.43 23.30 -1.35
CA ASN A 71 -12.34 22.57 -0.50
C ASN A 71 -12.03 21.06 -0.47
N VAL A 72 -11.79 20.45 -1.64
CA VAL A 72 -11.42 19.02 -1.73
C VAL A 72 -10.11 18.76 -0.99
N ILE A 73 -9.10 19.61 -1.15
CA ILE A 73 -7.81 19.49 -0.45
C ILE A 73 -8.01 19.64 1.06
N SER A 74 -8.88 20.55 1.50
CA SER A 74 -9.23 20.73 2.91
C SER A 74 -9.89 19.47 3.49
N ASN A 75 -10.86 18.91 2.79
CA ASN A 75 -11.57 17.70 3.23
C ASN A 75 -10.63 16.49 3.30
N VAL A 76 -9.70 16.35 2.35
CA VAL A 76 -8.67 15.31 2.39
C VAL A 76 -7.79 15.50 3.62
N ARG A 77 -7.39 16.73 3.96
CA ARG A 77 -6.59 17.01 5.17
C ARG A 77 -7.35 16.66 6.45
N GLU A 78 -8.64 16.97 6.52
CA GLU A 78 -9.50 16.66 7.67
C GLU A 78 -9.77 15.16 7.85
N ALA A 79 -9.79 14.42 6.75
CA ALA A 79 -9.86 12.97 6.72
C ALA A 79 -8.50 12.28 6.93
N THR A 80 -7.38 13.02 6.86
CA THR A 80 -6.05 12.45 7.04
C THR A 80 -5.72 12.31 8.51
N GLN A 81 -5.51 11.08 8.96
CA GLN A 81 -4.99 10.79 10.30
C GLN A 81 -3.49 10.56 10.25
N VAL A 82 -2.78 11.05 11.27
CA VAL A 82 -1.35 10.83 11.46
C VAL A 82 -1.23 9.70 12.49
N MET A 83 -0.70 8.55 12.08
CA MET A 83 -0.63 7.37 12.94
C MET A 83 0.80 6.82 13.03
N ALA A 84 1.10 6.17 14.16
CA ALA A 84 2.31 5.38 14.33
C ALA A 84 2.29 4.17 13.39
N ALA A 85 3.45 3.83 12.81
CA ALA A 85 3.58 2.77 11.81
C ALA A 85 3.05 1.41 12.29
N ASP A 86 3.12 1.14 13.60
CA ASP A 86 2.70 -0.12 14.23
C ASP A 86 1.17 -0.30 14.24
N ILE A 87 0.39 0.78 14.35
CA ILE A 87 -1.09 0.72 14.30
C ILE A 87 -1.57 0.53 12.85
N LEU A 88 -0.82 1.10 11.89
CA LEU A 88 -1.09 0.92 10.46
C LEU A 88 -0.85 -0.54 10.03
N LEU A 89 0.14 -1.19 10.66
CA LEU A 89 0.44 -2.61 10.50
C LEU A 89 -0.64 -3.52 11.10
N ASP A 90 -1.37 -3.07 12.12
CA ASP A 90 -2.45 -3.84 12.72
C ASP A 90 -3.75 -3.81 11.90
N ARG A 91 -3.95 -2.75 11.10
CA ARG A 91 -4.99 -2.68 10.05
C ARG A 91 -4.59 -3.40 8.76
N LEU A 92 -3.28 -3.51 8.48
CA LEU A 92 -2.79 -4.38 7.43
C LEU A 92 -2.99 -5.81 7.89
N ASP A 93 -3.61 -6.61 7.05
CA ASP A 93 -3.94 -7.98 7.37
C ASP A 93 -2.71 -8.75 7.89
N ARG A 94 -2.71 -9.10 9.19
CA ARG A 94 -1.59 -9.76 9.88
C ARG A 94 -1.16 -11.03 9.14
N LYS A 95 -2.11 -11.75 8.53
CA LYS A 95 -1.82 -12.97 7.76
C LYS A 95 -1.08 -12.63 6.47
N LEU A 96 -1.50 -11.59 5.75
CA LEU A 96 -0.79 -11.13 4.55
C LEU A 96 0.63 -10.65 4.88
N MET A 97 0.79 -9.93 6.00
CA MET A 97 2.09 -9.48 6.49
C MET A 97 3.02 -10.67 6.78
N HIS A 98 2.54 -11.70 7.49
CA HIS A 98 3.33 -12.89 7.77
C HIS A 98 3.72 -13.65 6.51
N LEU A 99 2.81 -13.79 5.54
CA LEU A 99 3.12 -14.41 4.25
C LEU A 99 4.21 -13.65 3.49
N TRP A 100 4.18 -12.31 3.54
CA TRP A 100 5.21 -11.48 2.92
C TRP A 100 6.56 -11.58 3.62
N GLN A 101 6.60 -11.51 4.95
CA GLN A 101 7.85 -11.69 5.71
C GLN A 101 8.48 -13.06 5.46
N ALA A 102 7.65 -14.11 5.42
CA ALA A 102 8.11 -15.45 5.08
C ALA A 102 8.71 -15.51 3.67
N LYS A 103 8.06 -14.88 2.69
CA LYS A 103 8.55 -14.78 1.31
C LYS A 103 9.89 -14.06 1.24
N GLU A 104 9.99 -12.87 1.85
CA GLU A 104 11.22 -12.07 1.86
C GLU A 104 12.40 -12.85 2.47
N SER A 105 12.17 -13.52 3.60
CA SER A 105 13.21 -14.32 4.26
C SER A 105 13.74 -15.45 3.36
N LEU A 106 12.85 -16.16 2.65
CA LEU A 106 13.22 -17.22 1.73
C LEU A 106 13.87 -16.66 0.47
N GLN A 107 13.43 -15.51 -0.04
CA GLN A 107 14.06 -14.83 -1.16
C GLN A 107 15.48 -14.37 -0.82
N ALA A 108 15.70 -13.76 0.35
CA ALA A 108 17.02 -13.37 0.81
C ALA A 108 17.97 -14.57 0.91
N ARG A 109 17.48 -15.71 1.43
CA ARG A 109 18.25 -16.96 1.47
C ARG A 109 18.51 -17.52 0.08
N TRP A 110 17.52 -17.56 -0.80
CA TRP A 110 17.67 -18.04 -2.18
C TRP A 110 18.63 -17.18 -2.99
N ARG A 111 18.65 -15.86 -2.78
CA ARG A 111 19.63 -14.94 -3.40
C ARG A 111 21.07 -15.36 -3.07
N LYS A 112 21.34 -15.83 -1.85
CA LYS A 112 22.64 -16.38 -1.43
C LYS A 112 22.89 -17.82 -1.92
N GLN A 113 21.84 -18.61 -2.16
CA GLN A 113 21.89 -20.04 -2.49
C GLN A 113 21.09 -20.36 -3.77
N ARG A 114 21.39 -19.70 -4.89
CA ARG A 114 20.56 -19.73 -6.11
C ARG A 114 20.39 -21.13 -6.72
N HIS A 115 21.35 -22.03 -6.48
CA HIS A 115 21.31 -23.42 -6.92
C HIS A 115 20.30 -24.28 -6.15
N GLN A 116 19.84 -23.84 -4.96
CA GLN A 116 18.88 -24.58 -4.16
C GLN A 116 17.46 -24.42 -4.71
N ARG A 117 17.09 -25.29 -5.67
CA ARG A 117 15.76 -25.30 -6.32
C ARG A 117 14.59 -25.45 -5.33
N GLY A 118 14.83 -26.08 -4.17
CA GLY A 118 13.82 -26.21 -3.10
C GLY A 118 13.35 -24.86 -2.54
N LEU A 119 14.25 -23.88 -2.39
CA LEU A 119 13.87 -22.54 -1.94
C LEU A 119 13.02 -21.82 -2.98
N ARG A 120 13.38 -21.93 -4.26
CA ARG A 120 12.59 -21.36 -5.36
C ARG A 120 11.17 -21.93 -5.40
N LYS A 121 11.00 -23.24 -5.19
CA LYS A 121 9.68 -23.86 -5.10
C LYS A 121 8.86 -23.31 -3.91
N LYS A 122 9.48 -23.15 -2.74
CA LYS A 122 8.81 -22.58 -1.56
C LYS A 122 8.40 -21.11 -1.76
N ILE A 123 9.24 -20.31 -2.41
CA ILE A 123 8.90 -18.93 -2.79
C ILE A 123 7.70 -18.90 -3.74
N ALA A 124 7.69 -19.79 -4.75
CA ALA A 124 6.57 -19.90 -5.68
C ALA A 124 5.27 -20.34 -4.98
N GLN A 125 5.35 -21.23 -3.99
CA GLN A 125 4.21 -21.61 -3.17
C GLN A 125 3.68 -20.41 -2.36
N LEU A 126 4.55 -19.67 -1.67
CA LEU A 126 4.14 -18.48 -0.93
C LEU A 126 3.51 -17.41 -1.83
N ASN A 127 3.99 -17.24 -3.07
CA ASN A 127 3.33 -16.35 -4.03
C ASN A 127 1.89 -16.78 -4.34
N LYS A 128 1.64 -18.10 -4.50
CA LYS A 128 0.28 -18.62 -4.70
C LYS A 128 -0.59 -18.43 -3.46
N ASP A 129 -0.03 -18.64 -2.27
CA ASP A 129 -0.76 -18.48 -1.01
C ASP A 129 -1.14 -17.01 -0.77
N ILE A 130 -0.23 -16.08 -1.11
CA ILE A 130 -0.50 -14.63 -1.10
C ILE A 130 -1.63 -14.29 -2.09
N GLU A 131 -1.56 -14.76 -3.33
CA GLU A 131 -2.58 -14.49 -4.35
C GLU A 131 -3.96 -15.02 -3.93
N ALA A 132 -4.02 -16.27 -3.46
CA ALA A 132 -5.25 -16.89 -2.99
C ALA A 132 -5.86 -16.11 -1.83
N TYR A 133 -5.02 -15.64 -0.90
CA TYR A 133 -5.49 -14.89 0.24
C TYR A 133 -5.99 -13.49 -0.13
N CYS A 134 -5.30 -12.79 -1.03
CA CYS A 134 -5.78 -11.51 -1.57
C CYS A 134 -7.13 -11.66 -2.29
N ARG A 135 -7.34 -12.76 -3.02
CA ARG A 135 -8.61 -13.06 -3.67
C ARG A 135 -9.74 -13.25 -2.65
N GLN A 136 -9.49 -14.06 -1.62
CA GLN A 136 -10.43 -14.26 -0.53
C GLN A 136 -10.79 -12.94 0.18
N LEU A 137 -9.80 -12.09 0.45
CA LEU A 137 -10.01 -10.80 1.10
C LEU A 137 -10.88 -9.88 0.22
N ASN A 138 -10.63 -9.84 -1.09
CA ASN A 138 -11.43 -9.07 -2.02
C ASN A 138 -12.88 -9.57 -2.06
N GLU A 139 -13.11 -10.88 -2.10
CA GLU A 139 -14.45 -11.47 -2.07
C GLU A 139 -15.21 -11.06 -0.80
N GLN A 140 -14.56 -11.15 0.37
CA GLN A 140 -15.15 -10.73 1.65
C GLN A 140 -15.50 -9.24 1.67
N GLN A 141 -14.61 -8.38 1.17
CA GLN A 141 -14.87 -6.95 1.07
C GLN A 141 -16.05 -6.64 0.14
N TRP A 142 -16.14 -7.33 -1.00
CA TRP A 142 -17.27 -7.18 -1.91
C TRP A 142 -18.59 -7.60 -1.28
N GLU A 143 -18.62 -8.71 -0.56
CA GLU A 143 -19.81 -9.13 0.17
C GLU A 143 -20.23 -8.11 1.25
N GLU A 144 -19.28 -7.53 1.98
CA GLU A 144 -19.57 -6.47 2.95
C GLU A 144 -20.18 -5.24 2.30
N ILE A 145 -19.65 -4.82 1.15
CA ILE A 145 -20.20 -3.70 0.37
C ILE A 145 -21.63 -4.02 -0.08
N CYS A 146 -21.88 -5.22 -0.60
CA CYS A 146 -23.24 -5.64 -0.98
C CYS A 146 -24.19 -5.65 0.21
N ARG A 147 -23.77 -6.20 1.36
CA ARG A 147 -24.57 -6.22 2.60
C ARG A 147 -24.88 -4.80 3.10
N ASP A 148 -23.94 -3.88 2.99
CA ASP A 148 -24.16 -2.48 3.39
C ASP A 148 -25.14 -1.76 2.45
N MET A 149 -25.04 -1.99 1.14
CA MET A 149 -26.01 -1.48 0.16
C MET A 149 -27.42 -2.01 0.40
N ASP A 150 -27.58 -3.32 0.61
CA ASP A 150 -28.89 -3.93 0.92
C ASP A 150 -29.50 -3.35 2.20
N ARG A 151 -28.65 -3.10 3.22
CA ARG A 151 -29.09 -2.46 4.47
C ARG A 151 -29.57 -1.02 4.26
N GLN A 152 -28.90 -0.27 3.40
CA GLN A 152 -29.29 1.11 3.09
C GLN A 152 -30.58 1.18 2.25
N LEU A 153 -30.79 0.21 1.34
CA LEU A 153 -31.98 0.14 0.51
C LEU A 153 -33.21 -0.42 1.27
N GLY A 154 -33.01 -1.35 2.20
CA GLY A 154 -34.08 -1.93 3.02
C GLY A 154 -34.50 -1.09 4.24
N ALA A 155 -33.78 0.01 4.53
CA ALA A 155 -34.09 0.93 5.63
C ALA A 155 -34.87 2.20 5.18
N SER A 156 -35.38 2.22 3.94
CA SER A 156 -36.31 3.24 3.43
C SER A 156 -37.76 2.77 3.43
#